data_AF-A0A946RM27-F1
#
_entry.id   AF-A0A946RM27-F1
#
_cell.length_a   1.000
_cell.length_b   1.000
_cell.length_c   1.000
_cell.angle_alpha   90.00
_cell.angle_beta   90.00
_cell.angle_gamma   90.00
#
_symmetry.space_group_name_H-M   'P 1'
#
loop_
_entity.id
_entity.type
_entity.pdbx_description
1 polymer ?
#
loop_
_entity_poly.entity_id
_entity_poly.type
_entity_poly.pdbx_seq_one_letter_code
_entity_poly.pdbx_strand_id
1 'polypeptide(L)'
;MKQILIRIYSLLVMFGIDPRKTINSMMGLPYYFRNLQLLKKQKKSAAENFPFGSSYPCLGDRFSDSGSSKGHYFHQDLLVARRVHYNNPSTHVDVGSRIDGFVAHVASFRPIEVLDIRPLPNEIPNVKFTQADLMATIKNGLVEYCDSLSCLHAMEHFGLGRYGDPVSYDGYLLGLDNLFHILK
;
A
#
# COMPACT_ATOMS: atom_id res chain seq x y z
N MET A 1 6.48 33.68 -4.77
CA MET A 1 5.46 33.46 -3.69
C MET A 1 4.83 32.07 -3.75
N LYS A 2 4.21 31.64 -4.85
CA LYS A 2 3.57 30.30 -4.98
C LYS A 2 4.47 29.11 -4.60
N GLN A 3 5.72 29.10 -5.07
CA GLN A 3 6.67 28.01 -4.77
C GLN A 3 7.04 27.90 -3.28
N ILE A 4 7.13 29.05 -2.60
CA ILE A 4 7.42 29.11 -1.16
C ILE A 4 6.24 28.52 -0.37
N LEU A 5 5.01 28.90 -0.73
CA LEU A 5 3.80 28.35 -0.12
C LEU A 5 3.68 26.84 -0.32
N ILE A 6 4.01 26.33 -1.52
CA ILE A 6 4.01 24.88 -1.79
C ILE A 6 5.03 24.16 -0.89
N ARG A 7 6.25 24.70 -0.76
CA ARG A 7 7.29 24.09 0.10
C ARG A 7 6.89 24.09 1.57
N ILE A 8 6.34 25.19 2.07
CA ILE A 8 5.84 25.30 3.45
C ILE A 8 4.72 24.28 3.66
N TYR A 9 3.76 24.20 2.73
CA TYR A 9 2.68 23.22 2.82
C TYR A 9 3.21 21.78 2.85
N SER A 10 4.14 21.43 1.96
CA SER A 10 4.75 20.09 1.95
C SER A 10 5.48 19.78 3.26
N LEU A 11 6.19 20.76 3.84
CA LEU A 11 6.85 20.61 5.14
C LEU A 11 5.83 20.35 6.26
N LEU A 12 4.75 21.14 6.31
CA LEU A 12 3.68 20.96 7.28
C LEU A 12 3.07 19.55 7.17
N VAL A 13 2.75 19.12 5.94
CA VAL A 13 2.17 17.79 5.69
C VAL A 13 3.15 16.68 6.09
N MET A 14 4.45 16.84 5.82
CA MET A 14 5.48 15.90 6.24
C MET A 14 5.52 15.70 7.77
N PHE A 15 5.21 16.76 8.53
CA PHE A 15 5.08 16.72 9.99
C PHE A 15 3.64 16.49 10.47
N GLY A 16 2.72 16.05 9.58
CA GLY A 16 1.35 15.67 9.94
C GLY A 16 0.35 16.83 10.05
N ILE A 17 0.75 18.05 9.68
CA ILE A 17 -0.12 19.23 9.68
C ILE A 17 -0.64 19.45 8.26
N ASP A 18 -1.92 19.16 8.02
CA ASP A 18 -2.59 19.44 6.75
C ASP A 18 -3.70 20.49 6.92
N PRO A 19 -3.39 21.79 6.64
CA PRO A 19 -4.38 22.86 6.75
C PRO A 19 -5.60 22.67 5.85
N ARG A 20 -5.45 22.01 4.69
CA ARG A 20 -6.59 21.75 3.78
C ARG A 20 -7.52 20.71 4.37
N LYS A 21 -6.96 19.63 4.94
CA LYS A 21 -7.74 18.63 5.68
C LYS A 21 -8.47 19.26 6.87
N THR A 22 -7.84 20.18 7.59
CA THR A 22 -8.47 20.93 8.69
C THR A 22 -9.67 21.73 8.20
N ILE A 23 -9.51 22.52 7.13
CA ILE A 23 -10.61 23.33 6.55
C ILE A 23 -11.77 22.43 6.10
N ASN A 24 -11.48 21.36 5.36
CA ASN A 24 -12.50 20.40 4.91
C ASN A 24 -13.22 19.74 6.09
N SER A 25 -12.50 19.39 7.16
CA SER A 25 -13.10 18.80 8.36
C SER A 25 -14.02 19.78 9.06
N MET A 26 -13.63 21.06 9.18
CA MET A 26 -14.48 22.11 9.74
C MET A 26 -15.76 22.32 8.91
N MET A 27 -15.64 22.34 7.58
CA MET A 27 -16.79 22.42 6.69
C MET A 27 -17.71 21.19 6.77
N GLY A 28 -17.17 20.02 7.14
CA GLY A 28 -17.92 18.77 7.29
C GLY A 28 -18.74 18.67 8.58
N LEU A 29 -18.32 19.35 9.66
CA LEU A 29 -18.96 19.25 10.98
C LEU A 29 -20.48 19.52 10.98
N PRO A 30 -20.99 20.61 10.36
CA PRO A 30 -22.43 20.87 10.35
C PRO A 30 -23.22 19.73 9.68
N TYR A 31 -22.69 19.17 8.59
CA TYR A 31 -23.31 18.05 7.90
C TYR A 31 -23.32 16.79 8.76
N TYR A 32 -22.20 16.49 9.42
CA TYR A 32 -22.09 15.35 10.32
C TYR A 32 -23.13 15.42 11.44
N PHE A 33 -23.21 16.54 12.18
CA PHE A 33 -24.16 16.66 13.28
C PHE A 33 -25.62 16.60 12.82
N ARG A 34 -25.94 17.26 11.70
CA ARG A 34 -27.28 17.19 11.10
C ARG A 34 -27.65 15.76 10.72
N ASN A 35 -26.76 15.04 10.04
CA ASN A 35 -27.00 13.67 9.60
C ASN A 35 -27.07 12.69 10.78
N LEU A 36 -26.23 12.88 11.80
CA LEU A 36 -26.27 12.08 13.02
C LEU A 36 -27.58 12.27 13.79
N GLN A 37 -28.07 13.51 13.90
CA GLN A 37 -29.37 13.78 14.50
C GLN A 37 -30.51 13.11 13.72
N LEU A 38 -30.45 13.19 12.38
CA LEU A 38 -31.42 12.52 11.51
C LEU A 38 -31.39 11.00 11.70
N LEU A 39 -30.20 10.39 11.73
CA LEU A 39 -30.03 8.96 11.97
C LEU A 39 -30.56 8.54 13.35
N LYS A 40 -30.27 9.32 14.41
CA LYS A 40 -30.81 9.07 15.75
C LYS A 40 -32.33 9.14 15.79
N LYS A 41 -32.94 10.03 15.00
CA LYS A 41 -34.40 10.13 14.87
C LYS A 41 -34.96 8.90 14.13
N GLN A 42 -34.38 8.53 12.99
CA GLN A 42 -34.78 7.37 12.19
C GLN A 42 -34.64 6.06 12.97
N LYS A 43 -33.61 5.92 13.81
CA LYS A 43 -33.38 4.76 14.65
C LYS A 43 -34.58 4.43 15.57
N LYS A 44 -35.34 5.44 16.02
CA LYS A 44 -36.53 5.24 16.87
C LYS A 44 -37.66 4.48 16.17
N SER A 45 -37.63 4.41 14.84
CA SER A 45 -38.66 3.79 14.00
C SER A 45 -38.07 2.68 13.12
N ALA A 46 -36.86 2.21 13.42
CA ALA A 46 -36.22 1.13 12.68
C ALA A 46 -36.87 -0.22 12.97
N ALA A 47 -36.99 -1.08 11.95
CA ALA A 47 -37.52 -2.44 12.10
C ALA A 47 -36.63 -3.29 13.02
N GLU A 48 -35.32 -3.08 12.96
CA GLU A 48 -34.33 -3.75 13.79
C GLU A 48 -33.39 -2.73 14.44
N ASN A 49 -32.96 -3.04 15.67
CA ASN A 49 -32.05 -2.19 16.40
C ASN A 49 -30.59 -2.49 16.01
N PHE A 50 -30.01 -1.65 15.17
CA PHE A 50 -28.57 -1.66 14.90
C PHE A 50 -27.83 -0.74 15.91
N PRO A 51 -26.92 -1.27 16.75
CA PRO A 51 -26.17 -0.46 17.71
C PRO A 51 -25.14 0.44 17.01
N PHE A 52 -24.94 1.66 17.53
CA PHE A 52 -23.84 2.51 17.06
C PHE A 52 -22.57 2.13 17.83
N GLY A 53 -21.48 1.90 17.09
CA GLY A 53 -20.16 1.70 17.66
C GLY A 53 -19.44 3.02 17.97
N SER A 54 -18.12 2.94 18.15
CA SER A 54 -17.24 4.10 18.33
C SER A 54 -17.33 5.05 17.14
N SER A 55 -17.43 6.35 17.43
CA SER A 55 -17.55 7.39 16.40
C SER A 55 -16.22 7.67 15.72
N TYR A 56 -16.17 7.53 14.39
CA TYR A 56 -15.04 7.93 13.55
C TYR A 56 -15.55 8.73 12.32
N PRO A 57 -15.79 10.05 12.47
CA PRO A 57 -16.73 10.78 11.60
C PRO A 57 -16.21 11.27 10.23
N CYS A 58 -15.04 10.83 9.74
CA CYS A 58 -14.51 11.08 8.38
C CYS A 58 -14.94 12.42 7.72
N LEU A 59 -14.73 13.54 8.43
CA LEU A 59 -15.42 14.81 8.15
C LEU A 59 -15.09 15.43 6.79
N GLY A 60 -13.95 15.08 6.20
CA GLY A 60 -13.50 15.59 4.91
C GLY A 60 -13.96 14.79 3.70
N ASP A 61 -14.35 13.52 3.88
CA ASP A 61 -14.52 12.56 2.78
C ASP A 61 -15.63 12.95 1.80
N ARG A 62 -16.65 13.67 2.28
CA ARG A 62 -17.74 14.16 1.41
C ARG A 62 -17.27 15.13 0.32
N PHE A 63 -16.08 15.71 0.49
CA PHE A 63 -15.47 16.67 -0.42
C PHE A 63 -14.34 16.05 -1.26
N SER A 64 -14.06 14.76 -1.08
CA SER A 64 -13.10 14.02 -1.88
C SER A 64 -13.78 13.25 -3.00
N ASP A 65 -13.03 12.99 -4.08
CA ASP A 65 -13.39 12.00 -5.08
C ASP A 65 -13.43 10.59 -4.45
N SER A 66 -14.00 9.61 -5.14
CA SER A 66 -14.13 8.21 -4.69
C SER A 66 -12.80 7.43 -4.58
N GLY A 67 -11.67 8.14 -4.58
CA GLY A 67 -10.31 7.60 -4.61
C GLY A 67 -9.42 8.37 -5.58
N SER A 68 -8.12 8.03 -5.60
CA SER A 68 -7.18 8.60 -6.56
C SER A 68 -6.82 7.54 -7.61
N SER A 69 -7.39 7.65 -8.80
CA SER A 69 -6.97 6.88 -9.98
C SER A 69 -5.85 7.56 -10.75
N LYS A 70 -5.18 8.58 -10.19
CA LYS A 70 -4.17 9.39 -10.90
C LYS A 70 -2.74 8.95 -10.56
N GLY A 71 -2.57 8.11 -9.54
CA GLY A 71 -1.25 7.67 -9.08
C GLY A 71 -0.68 6.52 -9.91
N HIS A 72 0.64 6.52 -10.11
CA HIS A 72 1.34 5.44 -10.81
C HIS A 72 1.16 4.09 -10.10
N TYR A 73 1.11 4.07 -8.77
CA TYR A 73 0.85 2.85 -7.99
C TYR A 73 -0.45 2.15 -8.42
N PHE A 74 -1.56 2.89 -8.50
CA PHE A 74 -2.85 2.29 -8.87
C PHE A 74 -2.80 1.61 -10.24
N HIS A 75 -2.27 2.31 -11.24
CA HIS A 75 -2.21 1.78 -12.60
C HIS A 75 -1.20 0.64 -12.74
N GLN A 76 -0.05 0.73 -12.06
CA GLN A 76 0.97 -0.32 -12.09
C GLN A 76 0.47 -1.58 -11.38
N ASP A 77 -0.06 -1.45 -10.16
CA ASP A 77 -0.60 -2.55 -9.36
C ASP A 77 -1.70 -3.28 -10.16
N LEU A 78 -2.61 -2.53 -10.81
CA LEU A 78 -3.67 -3.10 -11.64
C LEU A 78 -3.13 -3.79 -12.90
N LEU A 79 -2.20 -3.15 -13.62
CA LEU A 79 -1.65 -3.68 -14.86
C LEU A 79 -0.87 -4.98 -14.62
N VAL A 80 0.03 -4.97 -13.64
CA VAL A 80 0.92 -6.12 -13.37
C VAL A 80 0.10 -7.27 -12.79
N ALA A 81 -0.85 -7.01 -11.88
CA ALA A 81 -1.68 -8.08 -11.32
C ALA A 81 -2.52 -8.77 -12.41
N ARG A 82 -3.05 -8.00 -13.36
CA ARG A 82 -3.74 -8.57 -14.54
C ARG A 82 -2.81 -9.44 -15.40
N ARG A 83 -1.55 -9.04 -15.58
CA ARG A 83 -0.56 -9.86 -16.31
C ARG A 83 -0.26 -11.16 -15.57
N VAL A 84 -0.09 -11.13 -14.24
CA VAL A 84 0.10 -12.34 -13.43
C VAL A 84 -1.11 -13.27 -13.58
N HIS A 85 -2.33 -12.72 -13.56
CA HIS A 85 -3.55 -13.49 -13.79
C HIS A 85 -3.56 -14.17 -15.17
N TYR A 86 -3.30 -13.41 -16.24
CA TYR A 86 -3.34 -13.94 -17.61
C TYR A 86 -2.22 -14.94 -17.92
N ASN A 87 -1.02 -14.70 -17.39
CA ASN A 87 0.11 -15.61 -17.58
C ASN A 87 -0.03 -16.89 -16.76
N ASN A 88 -0.80 -16.84 -15.67
CA ASN A 88 -1.08 -17.95 -14.76
C ASN A 88 0.18 -18.79 -14.41
N PRO A 89 1.24 -18.18 -13.84
CA PRO A 89 2.48 -18.90 -13.51
C PRO A 89 2.25 -20.02 -12.49
N SER A 90 3.18 -20.95 -12.35
CA SER A 90 3.13 -21.94 -11.26
C SER A 90 3.45 -21.30 -9.91
N THR A 91 4.52 -20.51 -9.84
CA THR A 91 5.00 -19.82 -8.64
C THR A 91 5.29 -18.36 -8.96
N HIS A 92 4.53 -17.45 -8.34
CA HIS A 92 4.79 -16.03 -8.43
C HIS A 92 5.44 -15.52 -7.14
N VAL A 93 6.61 -14.89 -7.26
CA VAL A 93 7.34 -14.22 -6.17
C VAL A 93 7.30 -12.71 -6.38
N ASP A 94 6.91 -11.98 -5.35
CA ASP A 94 7.01 -10.52 -5.31
C ASP A 94 8.05 -10.06 -4.29
N VAL A 95 8.77 -9.00 -4.65
CA VAL A 95 9.80 -8.41 -3.81
C VAL A 95 9.46 -6.96 -3.48
N GLY A 96 9.16 -6.71 -2.21
CA GLY A 96 9.04 -5.38 -1.62
C GLY A 96 7.84 -4.54 -2.06
N SER A 97 6.93 -5.07 -2.89
CA SER A 97 5.73 -4.32 -3.30
C SER A 97 4.76 -4.15 -2.12
N ARG A 98 3.85 -3.20 -2.25
CA ARG A 98 2.89 -2.88 -1.17
C ARG A 98 1.93 -4.05 -0.90
N ILE A 99 1.84 -4.44 0.38
CA ILE A 99 0.87 -5.42 0.86
C ILE A 99 -0.57 -4.99 0.56
N ASP A 100 -0.91 -3.72 0.81
CA ASP A 100 -2.23 -3.13 0.59
C ASP A 100 -2.47 -2.63 -0.86
N GLY A 101 -1.60 -3.04 -1.80
CA GLY A 101 -1.69 -2.70 -3.21
C GLY A 101 -1.54 -3.94 -4.08
N PHE A 102 -0.45 -4.00 -4.84
CA PHE A 102 -0.15 -5.09 -5.77
C PHE A 102 -0.29 -6.49 -5.15
N VAL A 103 0.26 -6.73 -3.96
CA VAL A 103 0.21 -8.05 -3.32
C VAL A 103 -1.24 -8.47 -3.05
N ALA A 104 -2.06 -7.58 -2.48
CA ALA A 104 -3.48 -7.85 -2.26
C ALA A 104 -4.24 -8.11 -3.58
N HIS A 105 -3.90 -7.39 -4.66
CA HIS A 105 -4.50 -7.65 -5.96
C HIS A 105 -4.22 -9.08 -6.43
N VAL A 106 -2.97 -9.56 -6.35
CA VAL A 106 -2.63 -10.93 -6.76
C VAL A 106 -3.21 -11.98 -5.81
N ALA A 107 -3.10 -11.75 -4.50
CA ALA A 107 -3.63 -12.64 -3.47
C ALA A 107 -5.15 -12.87 -3.59
N SER A 108 -5.88 -11.92 -4.19
CA SER A 108 -7.33 -12.06 -4.42
C SER A 108 -7.71 -13.20 -5.38
N PHE A 109 -6.80 -13.64 -6.25
CA PHE A 109 -7.09 -14.68 -7.25
C PHE A 109 -6.09 -15.84 -7.28
N ARG A 110 -4.97 -15.77 -6.56
CA ARG A 110 -4.02 -16.89 -6.43
C ARG A 110 -3.08 -16.74 -5.23
N PRO A 111 -2.39 -17.81 -4.82
CA PRO A 111 -1.23 -17.71 -3.93
C PRO A 111 -0.09 -16.87 -4.53
N ILE A 112 0.55 -16.08 -3.67
CA ILE A 112 1.74 -15.25 -3.94
C ILE A 112 2.74 -15.42 -2.80
N GLU A 113 4.03 -15.55 -3.14
CA GLU A 113 5.11 -15.50 -2.15
C GLU A 113 5.71 -14.09 -2.14
N VAL A 114 5.89 -13.52 -0.95
CA VAL A 114 6.37 -12.14 -0.78
C VAL A 114 7.67 -12.14 0.01
N LEU A 115 8.68 -11.50 -0.55
CA LEU A 115 9.94 -11.20 0.12
C LEU A 115 10.02 -9.69 0.40
N ASP A 116 10.17 -9.29 1.66
CA ASP A 116 10.32 -7.89 2.04
C ASP A 116 11.27 -7.78 3.24
N ILE A 117 12.07 -6.72 3.31
CA ILE A 117 12.94 -6.46 4.46
C ILE A 117 12.15 -6.03 5.70
N ARG A 118 10.97 -5.45 5.50
CA ARG A 118 10.08 -5.00 6.57
C ARG A 118 9.27 -6.18 7.11
N PRO A 119 9.03 -6.28 8.43
CA PRO A 119 8.23 -7.36 8.98
C PRO A 119 6.75 -7.21 8.60
N LEU A 120 6.09 -8.33 8.31
CA LEU A 120 4.63 -8.42 8.19
C LEU A 120 4.08 -9.29 9.33
N PRO A 121 3.49 -8.70 10.38
CA PRO A 121 3.07 -9.45 11.57
C PRO A 121 1.74 -10.20 11.40
N ASN A 122 0.96 -9.88 10.35
CA ASN A 122 -0.38 -10.43 10.15
C ASN A 122 -0.36 -11.51 9.08
N GLU A 123 -1.05 -12.62 9.34
CA GLU A 123 -1.34 -13.63 8.32
C GLU A 123 -2.39 -13.10 7.35
N ILE A 124 -2.14 -13.26 6.05
CA ILE A 124 -3.05 -12.83 4.98
C ILE A 124 -3.34 -14.06 4.11
N PRO A 125 -4.62 -14.39 3.85
CA PRO A 125 -4.98 -15.47 2.95
C PRO A 125 -4.24 -15.33 1.61
N ASN A 126 -3.74 -16.45 1.09
CA ASN A 126 -2.97 -16.55 -0.16
C ASN A 126 -1.61 -15.83 -0.18
N VAL A 127 -1.13 -15.26 0.94
CA VAL A 127 0.19 -14.62 1.01
C VAL A 127 1.12 -15.47 1.87
N LYS A 128 2.20 -15.97 1.27
CA LYS A 128 3.31 -16.59 2.00
C LYS A 128 4.43 -15.57 2.13
N PHE A 129 4.63 -15.06 3.34
CA PHE A 129 5.58 -13.99 3.59
C PHE A 129 6.92 -14.52 4.13
N THR A 130 8.03 -13.96 3.64
CA THR A 130 9.37 -14.17 4.20
C THR A 130 10.07 -12.83 4.36
N GLN A 131 10.51 -12.52 5.58
CA GLN A 131 11.33 -11.34 5.80
C GLN A 131 12.76 -11.59 5.29
N ALA A 132 13.23 -10.78 4.36
CA ALA A 132 14.56 -10.92 3.77
C ALA A 132 15.11 -9.60 3.23
N ASP A 133 16.41 -9.40 3.37
CA ASP A 133 17.16 -8.36 2.65
C ASP A 133 17.58 -8.92 1.28
N LEU A 134 17.04 -8.33 0.21
CA LEU A 134 17.32 -8.76 -1.17
C LEU A 134 18.60 -8.16 -1.75
N MET A 135 19.38 -7.42 -0.97
CA MET A 135 20.76 -7.06 -1.30
C MET A 135 21.79 -8.04 -0.72
N ALA A 136 21.39 -8.85 0.26
CA ALA A 136 22.24 -9.88 0.85
C ALA A 136 22.39 -11.09 -0.09
N THR A 137 23.35 -11.96 0.19
CA THR A 137 23.52 -13.21 -0.56
C THR A 137 22.24 -14.05 -0.52
N ILE A 138 21.72 -14.41 -1.69
CA ILE A 138 20.55 -15.28 -1.78
C ILE A 138 20.84 -16.66 -1.20
N LYS A 139 19.84 -17.24 -0.54
CA LYS A 139 19.92 -18.62 -0.07
C LYS A 139 19.86 -19.54 -1.28
N ASN A 140 20.65 -20.62 -1.30
CA ASN A 140 20.67 -21.59 -2.40
C ASN A 140 19.28 -22.14 -2.78
N GLY A 141 18.35 -22.23 -1.82
CA GLY A 141 16.97 -22.68 -2.08
C GLY A 141 16.09 -21.70 -2.85
N LEU A 142 16.57 -20.49 -3.13
CA LEU A 142 15.86 -19.46 -3.91
C LEU A 142 16.38 -19.32 -5.35
N VAL A 143 17.46 -20.00 -5.72
CA VAL A 143 17.99 -19.97 -7.10
C VAL A 143 17.03 -20.71 -8.03
N GLU A 144 16.70 -20.12 -9.19
CA GLU A 144 15.77 -20.67 -10.19
C GLU A 144 14.44 -21.15 -9.57
N TYR A 145 13.95 -20.42 -8.56
CA TYR A 145 12.84 -20.85 -7.71
C TYR A 145 11.47 -20.61 -8.34
N CYS A 146 11.30 -19.49 -9.05
CA CYS A 146 10.01 -19.06 -9.58
C CYS A 146 10.00 -18.90 -11.11
N ASP A 147 8.82 -19.03 -11.72
CA ASP A 147 8.59 -18.80 -13.16
C ASP A 147 7.92 -17.44 -13.43
N SER A 148 7.67 -16.66 -12.37
CA SER A 148 7.20 -15.27 -12.48
C SER A 148 7.66 -14.45 -11.28
N LEU A 149 8.24 -13.28 -11.55
CA LEU A 149 8.77 -12.38 -10.53
C LEU A 149 8.28 -10.95 -10.73
N SER A 150 7.99 -10.25 -9.64
CA SER A 150 7.75 -8.80 -9.61
C SER A 150 8.54 -8.10 -8.51
N CYS A 151 8.82 -6.81 -8.72
CA CYS A 151 9.47 -5.91 -7.76
C CYS A 151 8.99 -4.49 -8.06
N LEU A 152 7.85 -4.09 -7.50
CA LEU A 152 7.17 -2.85 -7.87
C LEU A 152 7.41 -1.77 -6.81
N HIS A 153 8.03 -0.68 -7.24
CA HIS A 153 8.37 0.45 -6.36
C HIS A 153 9.22 0.09 -5.13
N ALA A 154 10.13 -0.87 -5.33
CA ALA A 154 11.04 -1.36 -4.31
C ALA A 154 12.50 -1.19 -4.74
N MET A 155 12.86 -1.60 -5.95
CA MET A 155 14.25 -1.57 -6.44
C MET A 155 14.93 -0.20 -6.34
N GLU A 156 14.19 0.89 -6.58
CA GLU A 156 14.73 2.26 -6.47
C GLU A 156 15.11 2.67 -5.04
N HIS A 157 14.75 1.87 -4.05
CA HIS A 157 15.04 2.11 -2.64
C HIS A 157 16.18 1.24 -2.11
N PHE A 158 16.71 0.31 -2.92
CA PHE A 158 17.77 -0.59 -2.50
C PHE A 158 19.08 0.18 -2.30
N GLY A 159 19.66 0.05 -1.12
CA GLY A 159 20.93 0.67 -0.76
C GLY A 159 20.80 2.09 -0.23
N LEU A 160 19.57 2.56 -0.01
CA LEU A 160 19.31 3.86 0.63
C LEU A 160 19.32 3.77 2.16
N GLY A 161 19.34 2.56 2.73
CA GLY A 161 19.19 2.34 4.16
C GLY A 161 17.82 2.73 4.72
N ARG A 162 16.85 2.92 3.82
CA ARG A 162 15.51 3.43 4.15
C ARG A 162 14.77 2.49 5.10
N TYR A 163 14.98 1.19 4.97
CA TYR A 163 14.28 0.16 5.72
C TYR A 163 15.18 -0.65 6.64
N GLY A 164 16.42 -0.18 6.85
CA GLY A 164 17.43 -0.88 7.64
C GLY A 164 18.37 -1.76 6.80
N ASP A 165 18.21 -1.77 5.48
CA ASP A 165 19.20 -2.30 4.53
C ASP A 165 20.55 -1.57 4.67
N PRO A 166 21.69 -2.21 4.37
CA PRO A 166 22.97 -1.50 4.31
C PRO A 166 22.95 -0.40 3.25
N VAL A 167 23.51 0.76 3.58
CA VAL A 167 23.69 1.83 2.57
C VAL A 167 24.72 1.38 1.53
N SER A 168 24.31 1.36 0.27
CA SER A 168 25.15 0.96 -0.86
C SER A 168 24.71 1.71 -2.11
N TYR A 169 25.64 2.43 -2.73
CA TYR A 169 25.36 3.12 -4.00
C TYR A 169 24.92 2.14 -5.10
N ASP A 170 25.50 0.95 -5.11
CA ASP A 170 25.20 -0.12 -6.05
C ASP A 170 24.16 -1.13 -5.50
N GLY A 171 23.41 -0.77 -4.45
CA GLY A 171 22.42 -1.66 -3.82
C GLY A 171 21.38 -2.17 -4.80
N TYR A 172 20.93 -1.34 -5.75
CA TYR A 172 20.01 -1.75 -6.81
C TYR A 172 20.62 -2.80 -7.78
N LEU A 173 21.94 -2.78 -7.99
CA LEU A 173 22.61 -3.80 -8.82
C LEU A 173 22.66 -5.14 -8.10
N LEU A 174 22.97 -5.13 -6.80
CA LEU A 174 22.94 -6.33 -5.96
C LEU A 174 21.52 -6.93 -5.92
N GLY A 175 20.51 -6.06 -5.74
CA GLY A 175 19.12 -6.46 -5.80
C GLY A 175 18.75 -7.09 -7.14
N LEU A 176 19.09 -6.42 -8.24
CA LEU A 176 18.77 -6.89 -9.59
C LEU A 176 19.42 -8.24 -9.91
N ASP A 177 20.68 -8.44 -9.52
CA ASP A 177 21.40 -9.70 -9.69
C ASP A 177 20.73 -10.85 -8.92
N ASN A 178 20.32 -10.57 -7.68
CA ASN A 178 19.55 -11.53 -6.88
C ASN A 178 18.18 -11.85 -7.51
N LEU A 179 17.45 -10.86 -8.02
CA LEU A 179 16.18 -11.11 -8.72
C LEU A 179 16.37 -11.97 -9.97
N PHE A 180 17.44 -11.73 -10.72
CA PHE A 180 17.81 -12.53 -11.89
C PHE A 180 18.04 -13.99 -11.51
N HIS A 181 18.81 -14.24 -10.45
CA HIS A 181 19.08 -15.60 -9.98
C HIS A 181 17.85 -16.32 -9.41
N ILE A 182 16.83 -15.61 -8.93
CA ILE A 182 15.61 -16.21 -8.40
C ILE A 182 14.67 -16.71 -9.52
N LEU A 183 14.76 -16.13 -10.71
CA LEU A 183 13.93 -16.49 -11.85
C LEU A 183 14.53 -17.68 -12.60
N LYS A 184 13.68 -18.60 -13.07
CA LYS A 184 14.03 -19.72 -13.96
C LYS A 184 14.32 -19.27 -15.40
#